data_AF-A0A410FUX9-F1
#
_entry.id   AF-A0A410FUX9-F1
#
_cell.length_a   1.000
_cell.length_b   1.000
_cell.length_c   1.000
_cell.angle_alpha   90.00
_cell.angle_beta   90.00
_cell.angle_gamma   90.00
#
_symmetry.space_group_name_H-M   'P 1'
#
loop_
_entity.id
_entity.type
_entity.pdbx_description
1 polymer ?
#
loop_
_entity_poly.entity_id
_entity_poly.type
_entity_poly.pdbx_seq_one_letter_code
_entity_poly.pdbx_strand_id
1 'polypeptide(L)'
;MYSPALAVATAGFELGAAAWVLRGQGRRPVLFVTTALLLFLAAYQIVEATLCSIAPGSSFLPRLAFMVVTWLPPLGVLLVSFLLGAGAGVARGFAAAMLTCAVVIQFWIGFDPSFARLSVCEAVYARYSHPTPGFLAYSGFYWTGLLGLVVFSGYGAARPRDPHNGRLARLVLTGSLAFLGPAVITAQLLPASDGALPSVMCHFAVILAAFLVRLAHLEQGFAADLQRETPVPI
;
A
#
# COMPACT_ATOMS: atom_id res chain seq x y z
N MET A 1 26.16 -1.30 0.19
CA MET A 1 25.80 -2.72 0.06
C MET A 1 24.33 -2.83 0.44
N TYR A 2 23.47 -3.26 -0.50
CA TYR A 2 22.08 -3.57 -0.20
C TYR A 2 22.04 -4.68 0.86
N SER A 3 21.23 -4.50 1.90
CA SER A 3 21.02 -5.52 2.93
C SER A 3 19.72 -6.26 2.62
N PRO A 4 19.75 -7.36 1.83
CA PRO A 4 18.56 -8.18 1.59
C PRO A 4 17.94 -8.67 2.90
N ALA A 5 18.74 -8.76 3.96
CA ALA A 5 18.28 -9.09 5.30
C ALA A 5 17.24 -8.08 5.83
N LEU A 6 17.36 -6.78 5.52
CA LEU A 6 16.40 -5.77 5.98
C LEU A 6 15.06 -5.92 5.27
N ALA A 7 15.07 -6.11 3.95
CA ALA A 7 13.84 -6.35 3.17
C ALA A 7 13.14 -7.63 3.64
N VAL A 8 13.89 -8.72 3.86
CA VAL A 8 13.34 -9.98 4.39
C VAL A 8 12.81 -9.81 5.81
N ALA A 9 13.50 -9.08 6.69
CA ALA A 9 13.02 -8.79 8.04
C ALA A 9 11.71 -7.98 8.02
N THR A 10 11.63 -6.98 7.14
CA THR A 10 10.43 -6.16 6.96
C THR A 10 9.27 -6.98 6.42
N ALA A 11 9.51 -7.82 5.42
CA ALA A 11 8.52 -8.76 4.89
C ALA A 11 8.01 -9.71 6.00
N GLY A 12 8.92 -10.24 6.83
CA GLY A 12 8.56 -11.10 7.96
C GLY A 12 7.67 -10.39 8.98
N PHE A 13 7.97 -9.13 9.31
CA PHE A 13 7.13 -8.30 10.15
C PHE A 13 5.75 -8.08 9.53
N GLU A 14 5.67 -7.71 8.26
CA GLU A 14 4.41 -7.45 7.55
C GLU A 14 3.54 -8.70 7.41
N LEU A 15 4.14 -9.87 7.15
CA LEU A 15 3.44 -11.16 7.13
C LEU A 15 2.91 -11.55 8.52
N GLY A 16 3.73 -11.37 9.56
CA GLY A 16 3.32 -11.60 10.95
C GLY A 16 2.16 -10.70 11.37
N ALA A 17 2.26 -9.41 11.02
CA ALA A 17 1.20 -8.43 11.21
C ALA A 17 -0.07 -8.81 10.44
N ALA A 18 0.03 -9.19 9.17
CA ALA A 18 -1.11 -9.60 8.35
C ALA A 18 -1.85 -10.81 8.96
N ALA A 19 -1.12 -11.81 9.43
CA ALA A 19 -1.67 -13.00 10.09
C ALA A 19 -2.34 -12.64 11.43
N TRP A 20 -1.77 -11.71 12.20
CA TRP A 20 -2.37 -11.21 13.43
C TRP A 20 -3.66 -10.42 13.17
N VAL A 21 -3.65 -9.48 12.22
CA VAL A 21 -4.83 -8.66 11.85
C VAL A 21 -5.98 -9.54 11.39
N LEU A 22 -5.71 -10.57 10.59
CA LEU A 22 -6.73 -11.46 10.03
C LEU A 22 -7.46 -12.29 11.10
N ARG A 23 -6.76 -12.64 12.19
CA ARG A 23 -7.32 -13.39 13.32
C ARG A 23 -8.09 -12.51 14.30
N GLY A 24 -7.98 -11.19 14.17
CA GLY A 24 -8.65 -10.24 15.05
C GLY A 24 -10.16 -10.18 14.87
N GLN A 25 -10.83 -9.62 15.87
CA GLN A 25 -12.27 -9.32 15.84
C GLN A 25 -12.52 -7.90 15.32
N GLY A 26 -13.66 -7.62 14.70
CA GLY A 26 -13.98 -6.28 14.17
C GLY A 26 -14.64 -6.33 12.79
N ARG A 27 -14.75 -5.17 12.13
CA ARG A 27 -15.37 -5.11 10.81
C ARG A 27 -14.53 -5.90 9.79
N ARG A 28 -15.06 -7.05 9.36
CA ARG A 28 -14.40 -7.96 8.40
C ARG A 28 -13.87 -7.25 7.15
N PRO A 29 -14.59 -6.31 6.50
CA PRO A 29 -14.07 -5.61 5.32
C PRO A 29 -12.82 -4.76 5.62
N VAL A 30 -12.80 -4.07 6.77
CA VAL A 30 -11.66 -3.23 7.18
C VAL A 30 -10.44 -4.09 7.46
N LEU A 31 -10.61 -5.17 8.24
CA LEU A 31 -9.53 -6.10 8.56
C LEU A 31 -9.00 -6.80 7.31
N PHE A 32 -9.89 -7.28 6.43
CA PHE A 32 -9.50 -7.96 5.20
C PHE A 32 -8.69 -7.07 4.26
N VAL A 33 -9.13 -5.82 4.02
CA VAL A 33 -8.37 -4.89 3.17
C VAL A 33 -7.05 -4.48 3.84
N THR A 34 -7.03 -4.31 5.17
CA THR A 34 -5.79 -4.05 5.91
C THR A 34 -4.80 -5.21 5.77
N THR A 35 -5.26 -6.45 5.91
CA THR A 35 -4.46 -7.66 5.67
C THR A 35 -3.96 -7.69 4.23
N ALA A 36 -4.81 -7.41 3.23
CA ALA A 36 -4.41 -7.38 1.83
C ALA A 36 -3.29 -6.35 1.57
N LEU A 37 -3.41 -5.13 2.12
CA LEU A 37 -2.36 -4.12 2.03
C LEU A 37 -1.04 -4.62 2.61
N LEU A 38 -1.05 -5.19 3.83
CA LEU A 38 0.16 -5.75 4.46
C LEU A 38 0.78 -6.88 3.63
N LEU A 39 -0.03 -7.74 3.02
CA LEU A 39 0.45 -8.80 2.14
C LEU A 39 1.08 -8.26 0.85
N PHE A 40 0.51 -7.23 0.23
CA PHE A 40 1.09 -6.60 -0.96
C PHE A 40 2.41 -5.87 -0.63
N LEU A 41 2.50 -5.22 0.53
CA LEU A 41 3.76 -4.65 1.01
C LEU A 41 4.82 -5.75 1.17
N ALA A 42 4.49 -6.84 1.87
CA ALA A 42 5.42 -7.96 2.09
C ALA A 42 5.84 -8.64 0.79
N ALA A 43 4.88 -8.85 -0.13
CA ALA A 43 5.14 -9.43 -1.44
C ALA A 43 6.15 -8.58 -2.23
N TYR A 44 6.04 -7.25 -2.15
CA TYR A 44 6.98 -6.37 -2.84
C TYR A 44 8.40 -6.49 -2.25
N GLN A 45 8.53 -6.49 -0.92
CA GLN A 45 9.82 -6.69 -0.24
C GLN A 45 10.51 -7.99 -0.66
N ILE A 46 9.73 -9.08 -0.78
CA ILE A 46 10.22 -10.39 -1.22
C ILE A 46 10.69 -10.33 -2.68
N VAL A 47 9.90 -9.70 -3.55
CA VAL A 47 10.27 -9.53 -4.96
C VAL A 47 11.56 -8.71 -5.09
N GLU A 48 11.71 -7.65 -4.31
CA GLU A 48 12.92 -6.82 -4.29
C GLU A 48 14.16 -7.57 -3.77
N ALA A 49 14.03 -8.29 -2.65
CA ALA A 49 15.10 -9.14 -2.13
C ALA A 49 15.51 -10.22 -3.15
N THR A 50 14.55 -10.78 -3.89
CA THR A 50 14.79 -11.77 -4.95
C THR A 50 15.50 -11.12 -6.15
N LEU A 51 15.04 -9.94 -6.57
CA LEU A 51 15.66 -9.15 -7.64
C LEU A 51 17.13 -8.85 -7.38
N CYS A 52 17.49 -8.54 -6.14
CA CYS A 52 18.85 -8.17 -5.78
C CYS A 52 19.76 -9.37 -5.48
N SER A 53 19.20 -10.57 -5.24
CA SER A 53 19.96 -11.79 -4.92
C SER A 53 20.18 -12.69 -6.13
N ILE A 54 19.25 -12.72 -7.09
CA ILE A 54 19.36 -13.51 -8.31
C ILE A 54 19.93 -12.60 -9.41
N ALA A 55 21.06 -13.01 -10.00
CA ALA A 55 21.78 -12.30 -11.05
C ALA A 55 20.85 -11.76 -12.18
N PRO A 56 21.20 -10.63 -12.83
CA PRO A 56 20.28 -9.73 -13.56
C PRO A 56 19.62 -10.26 -14.86
N GLY A 57 19.47 -11.58 -15.04
CA GLY A 57 18.95 -12.20 -16.25
C GLY A 57 17.42 -12.33 -16.36
N SER A 58 16.66 -12.22 -15.25
CA SER A 58 15.21 -12.42 -15.31
C SER A 58 14.44 -11.11 -15.58
N SER A 59 13.93 -10.95 -16.80
CA SER A 59 13.11 -9.80 -17.22
C SER A 59 11.69 -9.76 -16.63
N PHE A 60 11.28 -10.80 -15.89
CA PHE A 60 9.94 -10.90 -15.31
C PHE A 60 9.82 -10.30 -13.91
N LEU A 61 10.83 -10.46 -13.06
CA LEU A 61 10.79 -9.99 -11.67
C LEU A 61 10.53 -8.47 -11.54
N PRO A 62 11.12 -7.58 -12.37
CA PRO A 62 10.78 -6.15 -12.34
C PRO A 62 9.30 -5.89 -12.61
N ARG A 63 8.72 -6.58 -13.59
CA ARG A 63 7.31 -6.47 -13.95
C ARG A 63 6.41 -6.93 -12.80
N LEU A 64 6.78 -8.03 -12.14
CA LEU A 64 6.08 -8.53 -10.97
C LEU A 64 6.08 -7.50 -9.82
N ALA A 65 7.19 -6.78 -9.61
CA ALA A 65 7.25 -5.73 -8.59
C ALA A 65 6.23 -4.60 -8.85
N PHE A 66 6.17 -4.10 -10.10
CA PHE A 66 5.16 -3.13 -10.51
C PHE A 66 3.75 -3.67 -10.34
N MET A 67 3.52 -4.94 -10.73
CA MET A 67 2.24 -5.59 -10.59
C MET A 67 1.74 -5.65 -9.15
N VAL A 68 2.61 -5.96 -8.20
CA VAL A 68 2.28 -6.02 -6.77
C VAL A 68 1.92 -4.63 -6.25
N VAL A 69 2.70 -3.61 -6.59
CA VAL A 69 2.52 -2.22 -6.13
C VAL A 69 1.26 -1.56 -6.70
N THR A 70 0.82 -1.95 -7.90
CA THR A 70 -0.42 -1.44 -8.53
C THR A 70 -1.64 -1.57 -7.62
N TRP A 71 -1.68 -2.60 -6.76
CA TRP A 71 -2.82 -2.85 -5.87
C TRP A 71 -2.87 -1.95 -4.63
N LEU A 72 -1.75 -1.34 -4.23
CA LEU A 72 -1.67 -0.59 -2.98
C LEU A 72 -2.57 0.66 -2.98
N PRO A 73 -2.51 1.57 -3.98
CA PRO A 73 -3.39 2.74 -4.01
C PRO A 73 -4.90 2.39 -4.01
N PRO A 74 -5.42 1.51 -4.90
CA PRO A 74 -6.85 1.21 -4.93
C PRO A 74 -7.33 0.56 -3.62
N LEU A 75 -6.56 -0.34 -3.03
CA LEU A 75 -6.90 -0.94 -1.73
C LEU A 75 -6.85 0.07 -0.59
N GLY A 76 -5.90 1.01 -0.62
CA GLY A 76 -5.85 2.11 0.34
C GLY A 76 -7.12 2.96 0.27
N VAL A 77 -7.57 3.34 -0.93
CA VAL A 77 -8.81 4.12 -1.08
C VAL A 77 -10.04 3.29 -0.68
N LEU A 78 -10.06 2.00 -1.02
CA LEU A 78 -11.12 1.08 -0.60
C LEU A 78 -11.21 1.00 0.93
N LEU A 79 -10.09 0.89 1.63
CA LEU A 79 -10.04 0.91 3.10
C LEU A 79 -10.71 2.17 3.66
N VAL A 80 -10.31 3.34 3.16
CA VAL A 80 -10.89 4.63 3.59
C VAL A 80 -12.38 4.70 3.30
N SER A 81 -12.83 4.15 2.16
CA SER A 81 -14.25 4.12 1.81
C SER A 81 -15.11 3.35 2.82
N PHE A 82 -14.54 2.31 3.47
CA PHE A 82 -15.20 1.61 4.56
C PHE A 82 -15.23 2.43 5.85
N LEU A 83 -14.18 3.20 6.13
CA LEU A 83 -14.14 4.10 7.29
C LEU A 83 -15.13 5.27 7.18
N LEU A 84 -15.40 5.75 5.97
CA LEU A 84 -16.34 6.84 5.71
C LEU A 84 -17.83 6.46 5.90
N GLY A 85 -18.15 5.17 5.96
CA GLY A 85 -19.51 4.68 6.24
C GLY A 85 -20.52 4.96 5.13
N ALA A 86 -21.78 5.21 5.49
CA ALA A 86 -22.93 5.24 4.57
C ALA A 86 -22.85 6.28 3.45
N GLY A 87 -22.25 7.45 3.68
CA GLY A 87 -22.09 8.49 2.65
C GLY A 87 -20.77 8.43 1.90
N ALA A 88 -20.15 7.25 1.79
CA ALA A 88 -18.91 7.02 1.06
C ALA A 88 -19.12 6.67 -0.43
N GLY A 89 -20.30 6.93 -1.00
CA GLY A 89 -20.65 6.50 -2.36
C GLY A 89 -19.63 6.90 -3.41
N VAL A 90 -19.15 8.15 -3.37
CA VAL A 90 -18.10 8.66 -4.26
C VAL A 90 -16.77 7.94 -4.04
N ALA A 91 -16.33 7.78 -2.78
CA ALA A 91 -15.07 7.10 -2.46
C ALA A 91 -15.10 5.61 -2.86
N ARG A 92 -16.23 4.93 -2.68
CA ARG A 92 -16.41 3.54 -3.12
C ARG A 92 -16.43 3.42 -4.64
N GLY A 93 -17.13 4.32 -5.32
CA GLY A 93 -17.16 4.38 -6.79
C GLY A 93 -15.76 4.61 -7.36
N PHE A 94 -15.01 5.54 -6.78
CA PHE A 94 -13.62 5.80 -7.14
C PHE A 94 -12.71 4.58 -6.86
N ALA A 95 -12.82 3.96 -5.69
CA ALA A 95 -12.07 2.76 -5.35
C ALA A 95 -12.37 1.60 -6.32
N ALA A 96 -13.64 1.39 -6.67
CA ALA A 96 -14.05 0.37 -7.62
C ALA A 96 -13.50 0.64 -9.02
N ALA A 97 -13.61 1.89 -9.51
CA ALA A 97 -13.02 2.29 -10.79
C ALA A 97 -11.50 2.05 -10.80
N MET A 98 -10.81 2.45 -9.73
CA MET A 98 -9.37 2.24 -9.58
C MET A 98 -8.99 0.74 -9.52
N LEU A 99 -9.78 -0.11 -8.87
CA LEU A 99 -9.58 -1.57 -8.88
C LEU A 99 -9.77 -2.16 -10.27
N THR A 100 -10.78 -1.72 -11.01
CA THR A 100 -10.98 -2.14 -12.41
C THR A 100 -9.81 -1.72 -13.29
N CYS A 101 -9.36 -0.46 -13.17
CA CYS A 101 -8.17 0.03 -13.86
C CYS A 101 -6.91 -0.76 -13.46
N ALA A 102 -6.74 -1.10 -12.18
CA ALA A 102 -5.64 -1.91 -11.71
C ALA A 102 -5.60 -3.26 -12.45
N VAL A 103 -6.73 -3.98 -12.55
CA VAL A 103 -6.82 -5.24 -13.29
C VAL A 103 -6.38 -5.08 -14.75
N VAL A 104 -6.84 -4.04 -15.43
CA VAL A 104 -6.45 -3.76 -16.83
C VAL A 104 -4.93 -3.50 -16.94
N ILE A 105 -4.38 -2.70 -16.02
CA ILE A 105 -2.94 -2.41 -15.96
C ILE A 105 -2.14 -3.69 -15.68
N GLN A 106 -2.62 -4.59 -14.81
CA GLN A 106 -1.95 -5.87 -14.55
C GLN A 106 -1.81 -6.71 -15.81
N PHE A 107 -2.90 -6.85 -16.56
CA PHE A 107 -2.86 -7.58 -17.82
C PHE A 107 -1.88 -6.91 -18.79
N TRP A 108 -1.94 -5.59 -18.92
CA TRP A 108 -1.03 -4.87 -19.82
C TRP A 108 0.45 -5.04 -19.46
N ILE A 109 0.83 -4.87 -18.18
CA ILE A 109 2.22 -5.07 -17.71
C ILE A 109 2.67 -6.52 -17.93
N GLY A 110 1.76 -7.48 -17.82
CA GLY A 110 2.07 -8.90 -18.04
C GLY A 110 2.41 -9.22 -19.49
N PHE A 111 1.67 -8.63 -20.43
CA PHE A 111 1.83 -8.86 -21.86
C PHE A 111 2.90 -7.99 -22.53
N ASP A 112 3.35 -6.90 -21.92
CA ASP A 112 4.41 -6.04 -22.45
C ASP A 112 5.78 -6.36 -21.82
N PRO A 113 6.68 -7.09 -22.51
CA PRO A 113 8.01 -7.43 -21.98
C PRO A 113 8.94 -6.22 -21.91
N SER A 114 8.60 -5.12 -22.60
CA SER A 114 9.43 -3.91 -22.67
C SER A 114 9.15 -2.92 -21.54
N PHE A 115 8.08 -3.14 -20.77
CA PHE A 115 7.58 -2.22 -19.75
C PHE A 115 8.61 -1.90 -18.65
N ALA A 116 9.29 -2.92 -18.13
CA ALA A 116 10.30 -2.76 -17.09
C ALA A 116 11.53 -3.61 -17.41
N ARG A 117 12.66 -2.93 -17.63
CA ARG A 117 13.98 -3.55 -17.70
C ARG A 117 14.78 -3.16 -16.47
N LEU A 118 15.53 -4.12 -15.96
CA LEU A 118 16.37 -3.97 -14.77
C LEU A 118 17.48 -2.96 -15.06
N SER A 119 17.64 -1.96 -14.19
CA SER A 119 18.83 -1.13 -14.16
C SER A 119 19.40 -1.15 -12.75
N VAL A 120 20.55 -1.79 -12.59
CA VAL A 120 21.49 -1.69 -11.46
C VAL A 120 20.85 -1.68 -10.06
N CYS A 121 21.03 -2.78 -9.32
CA CYS A 121 20.81 -2.77 -7.87
C CYS A 121 21.90 -1.92 -7.21
N GLU A 122 21.66 -0.62 -7.05
CA GLU A 122 22.51 0.22 -6.21
C GLU A 122 22.19 0.01 -4.73
N ALA A 123 23.11 0.42 -3.86
CA ALA A 123 23.18 0.01 -2.46
C ALA A 123 21.91 0.20 -1.61
N VAL A 124 20.96 1.02 -2.06
CA VAL A 124 19.72 1.33 -1.33
C VAL A 124 18.48 1.20 -2.22
N TYR A 125 18.60 1.30 -3.55
CA TYR A 125 17.44 1.30 -4.44
C TYR A 125 17.70 0.61 -5.79
N ALA A 126 16.69 -0.08 -6.32
CA ALA A 126 16.69 -0.58 -7.70
C ALA A 126 16.19 0.53 -8.65
N ARG A 127 16.96 0.84 -9.70
CA ARG A 127 16.53 1.79 -10.74
C ARG A 127 15.79 1.04 -11.84
N TYR A 128 14.80 1.66 -12.46
CA TYR A 128 14.14 1.13 -13.65
C TYR A 128 14.22 2.11 -14.81
N SER A 129 14.78 1.68 -15.95
CA SER A 129 14.80 2.49 -17.18
C SER A 129 13.48 2.34 -17.92
N HIS A 130 12.73 3.42 -18.10
CA HIS A 130 11.42 3.42 -18.77
C HIS A 130 11.39 4.43 -19.94
N PRO A 131 11.70 4.01 -21.18
CA PRO A 131 11.60 4.88 -22.34
C PRO A 131 10.18 5.00 -22.91
N THR A 132 9.17 4.37 -22.30
CA THR A 132 7.86 4.15 -22.95
C THR A 132 6.76 5.06 -22.39
N PRO A 133 5.84 5.57 -23.24
CA PRO A 133 4.67 6.35 -22.81
C PRO A 133 3.77 5.56 -21.83
N GLY A 134 3.89 4.23 -21.79
CA GLY A 134 3.12 3.42 -20.86
C GLY A 134 3.47 3.64 -19.38
N PHE A 135 4.72 4.01 -19.09
CA PHE A 135 5.12 4.36 -17.73
C PHE A 135 4.46 5.66 -17.24
N LEU A 136 4.22 6.63 -18.13
CA LEU A 136 3.49 7.86 -17.78
C LEU A 136 2.03 7.56 -17.41
N ALA A 137 1.37 6.69 -18.18
CA ALA A 137 0.01 6.25 -17.88
C ALA A 137 -0.06 5.51 -16.53
N TYR A 138 0.89 4.60 -16.28
CA TYR A 138 1.03 3.91 -14.99
C TYR A 138 1.25 4.89 -13.84
N SER A 139 2.18 5.84 -14.02
CA SER A 139 2.50 6.84 -13.01
C SER A 139 1.28 7.73 -12.72
N GLY A 140 0.56 8.17 -13.75
CA GLY A 140 -0.67 8.94 -13.60
C GLY A 140 -1.74 8.18 -12.81
N PHE A 141 -1.94 6.89 -13.11
CA PHE A 141 -2.82 6.01 -12.33
C PHE A 141 -2.38 5.93 -10.86
N TYR A 142 -1.10 5.65 -10.63
CA TYR A 142 -0.55 5.47 -9.29
C TYR A 142 -0.69 6.74 -8.43
N TRP A 143 -0.29 7.90 -8.98
CA TRP A 143 -0.42 9.21 -8.35
C TRP A 143 -1.88 9.59 -8.09
N THR A 144 -2.77 9.30 -9.03
CA THR A 144 -4.21 9.54 -8.85
C THR A 144 -4.78 8.71 -7.70
N GLY A 145 -4.35 7.45 -7.57
CA GLY A 145 -4.72 6.60 -6.45
C GLY A 145 -4.21 7.11 -5.10
N LEU A 146 -2.93 7.50 -5.04
CA LEU A 146 -2.34 8.08 -3.82
C LEU A 146 -2.99 9.41 -3.43
N LEU A 147 -3.26 10.28 -4.40
CA LEU A 147 -3.97 11.53 -4.16
C LEU A 147 -5.39 11.24 -3.65
N GLY A 148 -6.10 10.29 -4.26
CA GLY A 148 -7.40 9.83 -3.78
C GLY A 148 -7.32 9.35 -2.33
N LEU A 149 -6.31 8.55 -1.99
CA LEU A 149 -6.09 8.07 -0.63
C LEU A 149 -5.92 9.22 0.37
N VAL A 150 -5.08 10.21 0.07
CA VAL A 150 -4.85 11.39 0.91
C VAL A 150 -6.11 12.26 1.01
N VAL A 151 -6.79 12.53 -0.10
CA VAL A 151 -7.98 13.39 -0.12
C VAL A 151 -9.15 12.75 0.63
N PHE A 152 -9.46 11.47 0.37
CA PHE A 152 -10.57 10.80 1.03
C PHE A 152 -10.28 10.55 2.52
N SER A 153 -9.03 10.24 2.90
CA SER A 153 -8.66 10.06 4.31
C SER A 153 -8.66 11.41 5.04
N GLY A 154 -8.20 12.49 4.40
CA GLY A 154 -8.32 13.86 4.87
C GLY A 154 -9.77 14.29 5.09
N TYR A 155 -10.65 13.99 4.13
CA TYR A 155 -12.07 14.24 4.26
C TYR A 155 -12.68 13.49 5.45
N GLY A 156 -12.37 12.20 5.60
CA GLY A 156 -12.85 11.39 6.72
C GLY A 156 -12.31 11.81 8.08
N ALA A 157 -11.08 12.35 8.11
CA ALA A 157 -10.45 12.90 9.30
C ALA A 157 -11.04 14.26 9.71
N ALA A 158 -11.36 15.12 8.73
CA ALA A 158 -11.87 16.47 8.96
C ALA A 158 -13.38 16.51 9.23
N ARG A 159 -14.15 15.57 8.66
CA ARG A 159 -15.61 15.46 8.83
C ARG A 159 -16.01 14.08 9.35
N PRO A 160 -15.57 13.71 10.57
CA PRO A 160 -15.92 12.42 11.13
C PRO A 160 -17.41 12.35 11.44
N ARG A 161 -18.10 11.33 10.90
CA ARG A 161 -19.47 11.01 11.33
C ARG A 161 -19.51 10.38 12.72
N ASP A 162 -18.45 9.62 13.03
CA ASP A 162 -18.26 8.89 14.27
C ASP A 162 -16.81 9.16 14.75
N PRO A 163 -16.61 9.55 16.02
CA PRO A 163 -15.29 9.75 16.61
C PRO A 163 -14.32 8.59 16.37
N HIS A 164 -14.80 7.33 16.41
CA HIS A 164 -13.99 6.15 16.19
C HIS A 164 -13.46 6.11 14.75
N ASN A 165 -14.35 6.20 13.77
CA ASN A 165 -13.98 6.21 12.35
C ASN A 165 -13.10 7.41 11.98
N GLY A 166 -13.34 8.58 12.59
CA GLY A 166 -12.49 9.76 12.42
C GLY A 166 -11.05 9.54 12.89
N ARG A 167 -10.88 8.82 14.00
CA ARG A 167 -9.56 8.43 14.51
C ARG A 167 -8.87 7.45 13.57
N LEU A 168 -9.58 6.45 13.05
CA LEU A 168 -9.02 5.51 12.07
C LEU A 168 -8.63 6.21 10.77
N ALA A 169 -9.47 7.10 10.25
CA ALA A 169 -9.17 7.89 9.04
C ALA A 169 -7.92 8.77 9.23
N ARG A 170 -7.76 9.39 10.42
CA ARG A 170 -6.53 10.13 10.77
C ARG A 170 -5.29 9.22 10.80
N LEU A 171 -5.40 7.98 11.27
CA LEU A 171 -4.29 7.03 11.23
C LEU A 171 -3.90 6.67 9.79
N VAL A 172 -4.88 6.42 8.92
CA VAL A 172 -4.60 6.17 7.49
C VAL A 172 -3.94 7.40 6.87
N LEU A 173 -4.47 8.60 7.10
CA LEU A 173 -3.91 9.84 6.57
C LEU A 173 -2.47 10.07 7.04
N THR A 174 -2.24 10.00 8.35
CA THR A 174 -0.91 10.22 8.94
C THR A 174 0.09 9.17 8.49
N GLY A 175 -0.29 7.89 8.44
CA GLY A 175 0.54 6.83 7.88
C GLY A 175 0.84 7.04 6.39
N SER A 176 -0.16 7.44 5.60
CA SER A 176 0.02 7.72 4.16
C SER A 176 0.97 8.90 3.93
N LEU A 177 0.86 9.96 4.72
CA LEU A 177 1.75 11.13 4.63
C LEU A 177 3.16 10.82 5.15
N ALA A 178 3.29 10.05 6.23
CA ALA A 178 4.58 9.62 6.77
C ALA A 178 5.30 8.63 5.85
N PHE A 179 4.57 7.93 4.99
CA PHE A 179 5.10 7.10 3.91
C PHE A 179 5.47 7.93 2.67
N LEU A 180 4.53 8.72 2.17
CA LEU A 180 4.68 9.45 0.91
C LEU A 180 5.63 10.64 1.04
N GLY A 181 5.57 11.38 2.14
CA GLY A 181 6.35 12.59 2.36
C GLY A 181 7.85 12.33 2.26
N PRO A 182 8.43 11.44 3.09
CA PRO A 182 9.83 11.07 2.99
C PRO A 182 10.19 10.53 1.61
N ALA A 183 9.37 9.66 1.02
CA ALA A 183 9.63 9.09 -0.30
C ALA A 183 9.76 10.16 -1.41
N VAL A 184 8.84 11.13 -1.43
CA VAL A 184 8.87 12.25 -2.39
C VAL A 184 10.04 13.17 -2.12
N ILE A 185 10.31 13.51 -0.86
CA ILE A 185 11.46 14.34 -0.49
C ILE A 185 12.76 13.70 -0.97
N THR A 186 12.96 12.40 -0.69
CA THR A 186 14.14 11.68 -1.16
C THR A 186 14.24 11.62 -2.68
N ALA A 187 13.11 11.46 -3.39
CA ALA A 187 13.10 11.46 -4.85
C ALA A 187 13.53 12.83 -5.43
N GLN A 188 13.10 13.93 -4.81
CA GLN A 188 13.45 15.29 -5.26
C GLN A 188 14.89 15.68 -4.93
N LEU A 189 15.41 15.24 -3.78
CA LEU A 189 16.77 15.57 -3.33
C LEU A 189 17.85 14.76 -4.06
N LEU A 190 17.51 13.59 -4.58
CA LEU A 190 18.44 12.69 -5.26
C LEU A 190 18.05 12.59 -6.76
N PRO A 191 18.60 13.44 -7.65
CA PRO A 191 18.31 13.40 -9.09
C PRO A 191 18.75 12.09 -9.78
N ALA A 192 19.51 11.23 -9.08
CA ALA A 192 19.79 9.85 -9.51
C ALA A 192 18.59 8.89 -9.35
N SER A 193 17.48 9.34 -8.76
CA SER A 193 16.32 8.52 -8.39
C SER A 193 15.25 8.36 -9.47
N ASP A 194 15.45 8.89 -10.68
CA ASP A 194 14.57 8.63 -11.82
C ASP A 194 14.50 7.12 -12.08
N GLY A 195 13.36 6.52 -11.69
CA GLY A 195 13.11 5.08 -11.73
C GLY A 195 13.42 4.31 -10.44
N ALA A 196 13.88 4.94 -9.36
CA ALA A 196 14.15 4.30 -8.05
C ALA A 196 13.01 4.47 -7.03
N LEU A 197 12.00 5.26 -7.39
CA LEU A 197 10.87 5.63 -6.52
C LEU A 197 10.17 4.42 -5.85
N PRO A 198 9.88 3.31 -6.55
CA PRO A 198 9.22 2.15 -5.94
C PRO A 198 10.00 1.54 -4.77
N SER A 199 11.33 1.48 -4.90
CA SER A 199 12.23 0.91 -3.87
C SER A 199 12.38 1.85 -2.67
N VAL A 200 12.39 3.16 -2.91
CA VAL A 200 12.36 4.18 -1.84
C VAL A 200 11.10 4.07 -1.01
N MET A 201 9.95 3.98 -1.67
CA MET A 201 8.65 3.85 -1.00
C MET A 201 8.62 2.60 -0.11
N CYS A 202 9.19 1.51 -0.59
CA CYS A 202 9.26 0.24 0.13
C CYS A 202 10.02 0.32 1.46
N HIS A 203 11.09 1.12 1.56
CA HIS A 203 11.77 1.34 2.84
C HIS A 203 10.90 2.07 3.86
N PHE A 204 10.05 2.98 3.39
CA PHE A 204 9.08 3.68 4.23
C PHE A 204 7.79 2.87 4.44
N ALA A 205 7.61 1.73 3.76
CA ALA A 205 6.42 0.87 3.91
C ALA A 205 6.26 0.36 5.34
N VAL A 206 7.36 0.13 6.06
CA VAL A 206 7.32 -0.28 7.47
C VAL A 206 6.58 0.73 8.35
N ILE A 207 6.69 2.03 8.02
CA ILE A 207 5.96 3.10 8.72
C ILE A 207 4.47 2.94 8.45
N LEU A 208 4.07 2.81 7.18
CA LEU A 208 2.67 2.59 6.81
C LEU A 208 2.11 1.31 7.47
N ALA A 209 2.88 0.22 7.48
CA ALA A 209 2.52 -1.04 8.12
C ALA A 209 2.28 -0.85 9.63
N ALA A 210 3.12 -0.09 10.33
CA ALA A 210 2.92 0.22 11.75
C ALA A 210 1.60 0.98 11.99
N PHE A 211 1.25 1.94 11.13
CA PHE A 211 -0.03 2.65 11.20
C PHE A 211 -1.22 1.75 10.89
N LEU A 212 -1.11 0.83 9.92
CA LEU A 212 -2.14 -0.17 9.59
C LEU A 212 -2.36 -1.16 10.74
N VAL A 213 -1.29 -1.62 11.39
CA VAL A 213 -1.37 -2.47 12.60
C VAL A 213 -2.07 -1.70 13.73
N ARG A 214 -1.72 -0.42 13.94
CA ARG A 214 -2.37 0.40 14.96
C ARG A 214 -3.85 0.62 14.66
N LEU A 215 -4.21 0.82 13.40
CA LEU A 215 -5.60 0.91 12.94
C LEU A 215 -6.36 -0.37 13.26
N ALA A 216 -5.81 -1.54 12.89
CA ALA A 216 -6.42 -2.83 13.18
C ALA A 216 -6.57 -3.08 14.69
N HIS A 217 -5.57 -2.70 15.50
CA HIS A 217 -5.63 -2.80 16.94
C HIS A 217 -6.78 -1.97 17.54
N LEU A 218 -6.97 -0.73 17.08
CA LEU A 218 -8.07 0.11 17.56
C LEU A 218 -9.44 -0.43 17.13
N GLU A 219 -9.53 -0.95 15.90
CA GLU A 219 -10.75 -1.59 15.40
C GLU A 219 -11.13 -2.83 16.22
N GLN A 220 -10.14 -3.67 16.57
CA GLN A 220 -10.33 -4.85 17.40
C GLN A 220 -10.75 -4.49 18.84
N GLY A 221 -10.13 -3.46 19.43
CA GLY A 221 -10.49 -2.98 20.76
C GLY A 221 -11.94 -2.48 20.83
N PHE A 222 -12.34 -1.66 19.86
CA PHE A 222 -13.71 -1.15 19.77
C PHE A 222 -14.75 -2.28 19.62
N ALA A 223 -14.44 -3.32 18.84
CA ALA A 223 -15.32 -4.47 18.69
C ALA A 223 -15.46 -5.27 20.00
N ALA A 224 -14.39 -5.41 20.77
CA ALA A 224 -14.41 -6.07 22.07
C ALA A 224 -15.23 -5.28 23.11
N ASP A 225 -15.15 -3.95 23.09
CA ASP A 225 -15.94 -3.09 23.98
C ASP A 225 -17.44 -3.21 23.66
N LEU A 226 -17.83 -3.18 22.38
CA LEU A 226 -19.23 -3.37 21.97
C LEU A 226 -19.81 -4.73 22.41
N GLN A 227 -19.03 -5.81 22.37
CA GLN A 227 -19.47 -7.13 22.83
C GLN A 227 -19.72 -7.19 24.34
N ARG A 228 -19.00 -6.40 25.14
CA ARG A 228 -19.22 -6.32 26.59
C ARG A 228 -20.49 -5.56 26.94
N GLU A 229 -20.88 -4.60 26.11
CA GLU A 229 -22.07 -3.77 26.34
C GLU A 229 -23.37 -4.45 25.91
N THR A 230 -23.33 -5.45 25.03
CA THR A 230 -24.52 -6.24 24.68
C THR A 230 -24.85 -7.24 25.79
N PRO A 231 -25.92 -7.05 26.60
CA PRO A 231 -26.31 -8.01 27.62
C PRO A 231 -26.71 -9.33 26.95
N VAL A 232 -26.23 -10.45 27.49
CA VAL A 232 -26.65 -11.78 27.06
C VAL A 232 -28.16 -11.88 27.28
N PRO A 233 -28.98 -12.15 26.24
CA PRO A 233 -30.39 -12.44 26.45
C PRO A 233 -30.47 -13.70 27.31
N ILE A 234 -30.96 -13.53 28.55
CA ILE A 234 -31.18 -14.58 29.53
C ILE A 234 -32.49 -15.30 29.22
#